data_AF-A0A3N4LGW5-F1
#
_entry.id   AF-A0A3N4LGW5-F1
#
_cell.length_a   1.000
_cell.length_b   1.000
_cell.length_c   1.000
_cell.angle_alpha   90.00
_cell.angle_beta   90.00
_cell.angle_gamma   90.00
#
_symmetry.space_group_name_H-M   'P 1'
#
loop_
_entity.id
_entity.type
_entity.pdbx_description
1 polymer ?
#
loop_
_entity_poly.entity_id
_entity_poly.type
_entity_poly.pdbx_seq_one_letter_code
_entity_poly.pdbx_strand_id
1 'polypeptide(L)'
;MRTFALLYLAIAASVALAVPTSSADSDSPDNIEAIVSNLPPDEGPLCPAPGIEPPPTVPSNSEIITDAVDQTISNTPSKLKRDNEHKKRYTTLPLPVGWFYAFKNLNGATETSSYMTYKILPASTPNLAQAGADFCQSVVGCTFFNIYTEKFGPNPADKVIKCSLYSLPSSADQATNVGQWRDGYLVTISGSWGFSRILHPTVPGYTAEKLDGAINGKRANPTDPDPYMGYASISATDPSLCASACEDKTAFDSQHPTGGTYKACNFFNFYILIRNGVPYKTICSFYIIPFDNSFAVNYGYSTSTDTYTIGDSWGFTRVPQQGTGGIVTV
;
A
#
# COMPACT_ATOMS: atom_id res chain seq x y z
N MET A 1 36.30 -59.25 -58.04
CA MET A 1 35.54 -60.40 -57.49
C MET A 1 35.27 -60.08 -56.03
N ARG A 2 33.99 -60.01 -55.61
CA ARG A 2 33.48 -59.98 -54.21
C ARG A 2 33.83 -58.71 -53.38
N THR A 3 32.99 -58.08 -52.54
CA THR A 3 31.56 -58.16 -52.14
C THR A 3 31.32 -57.06 -51.08
N PHE A 4 30.12 -56.40 -51.08
CA PHE A 4 29.30 -55.88 -49.93
C PHE A 4 29.93 -54.91 -48.90
N ALA A 5 29.27 -53.95 -48.23
CA ALA A 5 27.89 -53.44 -48.15
C ALA A 5 27.87 -52.13 -47.32
N LEU A 6 26.81 -51.33 -47.57
CA LEU A 6 26.11 -50.31 -46.74
C LEU A 6 26.80 -49.58 -45.56
N LEU A 7 26.68 -48.24 -45.56
CA LEU A 7 25.95 -47.54 -44.49
C LEU A 7 25.43 -46.17 -44.98
N TYR A 8 24.16 -45.88 -44.70
CA TYR A 8 23.43 -44.65 -45.00
C TYR A 8 23.81 -43.52 -44.04
N LEU A 9 24.06 -42.31 -44.55
CA LEU A 9 23.97 -41.06 -43.77
C LEU A 9 23.24 -40.02 -44.63
N ALA A 10 22.06 -39.59 -44.19
CA ALA A 10 21.28 -38.56 -44.84
C ALA A 10 21.80 -37.17 -44.46
N ILE A 11 22.12 -36.36 -45.47
CA ILE A 11 22.42 -34.94 -45.36
C ILE A 11 21.15 -34.19 -45.81
N ALA A 12 20.60 -33.33 -44.96
CA ALA A 12 19.59 -32.36 -45.37
C ALA A 12 20.08 -30.95 -45.01
N ALA A 13 20.20 -30.12 -46.05
CA ALA A 13 20.73 -28.78 -46.05
C ALA A 13 19.71 -27.75 -45.53
N SER A 14 20.17 -26.82 -44.72
CA SER A 14 19.40 -25.64 -44.28
C SER A 14 19.52 -24.53 -45.33
N VAL A 15 18.38 -24.07 -45.84
CA VAL A 15 18.27 -22.85 -46.66
C VAL A 15 18.01 -21.66 -45.74
N ALA A 16 18.90 -20.67 -45.80
CA ALA A 16 18.78 -19.39 -45.12
C ALA A 16 17.85 -18.45 -45.90
N LEU A 17 16.95 -17.76 -45.18
CA LEU A 17 16.27 -16.55 -45.62
C LEU A 17 16.51 -15.48 -44.56
N ALA A 18 17.19 -14.40 -44.98
CA ALA A 18 17.43 -13.21 -44.18
C ALA A 18 16.37 -12.14 -44.50
N VAL A 19 15.88 -11.45 -43.47
CA VAL A 19 15.19 -10.15 -43.51
C VAL A 19 15.67 -9.35 -42.27
N PRO A 20 15.83 -8.01 -42.37
CA PRO A 20 16.91 -7.29 -41.68
C PRO A 20 16.54 -6.62 -40.34
N THR A 21 17.61 -6.13 -39.73
CA THR A 21 17.83 -5.55 -38.40
C THR A 21 17.11 -4.22 -38.10
N SER A 22 16.64 -4.06 -36.85
CA SER A 22 16.81 -2.82 -36.08
C SER A 22 16.86 -3.11 -34.57
N SER A 23 18.00 -2.76 -33.97
CA SER A 23 18.42 -2.75 -32.56
C SER A 23 17.38 -3.03 -31.45
N ALA A 24 17.52 -4.20 -30.81
CA ALA A 24 17.19 -4.39 -29.41
C ALA A 24 18.48 -4.21 -28.60
N ASP A 25 18.50 -3.23 -27.71
CA ASP A 25 19.55 -3.08 -26.70
C ASP A 25 19.20 -4.00 -25.53
N SER A 26 20.17 -4.80 -25.11
CA SER A 26 19.98 -6.00 -24.31
C SER A 26 19.71 -5.71 -22.83
N ASP A 27 18.53 -6.13 -22.37
CA ASP A 27 18.28 -6.52 -20.99
C ASP A 27 19.29 -7.61 -20.55
N SER A 28 20.08 -7.31 -19.51
CA SER A 28 20.78 -8.30 -18.67
C SER A 28 20.61 -7.90 -17.20
N PRO A 29 20.30 -8.85 -16.29
CA PRO A 29 19.86 -8.58 -14.93
C PRO A 29 21.03 -8.50 -13.96
N ASP A 30 21.84 -7.45 -14.03
CA ASP A 30 22.94 -7.24 -13.08
C ASP A 30 22.77 -5.89 -12.36
N ASN A 31 21.95 -5.85 -11.31
CA ASN A 31 22.14 -4.88 -10.19
C ASN A 31 21.27 -5.10 -8.93
N ILE A 32 20.82 -6.33 -8.65
CA ILE A 32 20.14 -6.61 -7.36
C ILE A 32 21.15 -6.73 -6.19
N GLU A 33 22.43 -6.98 -6.47
CA GLU A 33 23.45 -7.08 -5.42
C GLU A 33 23.85 -5.74 -4.78
N ALA A 34 23.58 -4.60 -5.43
CA ALA A 34 24.01 -3.29 -4.92
C ALA A 34 23.06 -2.65 -3.89
N ILE A 35 21.85 -3.18 -3.70
CA ILE A 35 20.85 -2.61 -2.77
C ILE A 35 20.88 -3.30 -1.39
N VAL A 36 21.38 -4.54 -1.32
CA VAL A 36 21.34 -5.35 -0.08
C VAL A 36 22.65 -5.30 0.72
N SER A 37 23.78 -4.92 0.11
CA SER A 37 25.10 -5.07 0.74
C SER A 37 25.52 -3.96 1.71
N ASN A 38 24.68 -2.95 1.98
CA ASN A 38 25.08 -1.77 2.77
C ASN A 38 24.08 -1.35 3.86
N LEU A 39 23.28 -2.27 4.40
CA LEU A 39 22.51 -1.96 5.61
C LEU A 39 23.36 -2.25 6.86
N PRO A 40 23.94 -1.24 7.52
CA PRO A 40 24.48 -1.44 8.87
C PRO A 40 23.36 -1.91 9.81
N PRO A 41 23.69 -2.57 10.93
CA PRO A 41 22.72 -2.85 11.98
C PRO A 41 22.22 -1.51 12.52
N ASP A 42 21.02 -1.11 12.10
CA ASP A 42 20.39 0.09 12.63
C ASP A 42 19.88 -0.26 14.04
N GLU A 43 20.71 0.02 15.05
CA GLU A 43 20.31 0.08 16.46
C GLU A 43 19.38 1.30 16.68
N GLY A 44 18.21 1.26 16.05
CA GLY A 44 17.10 2.16 16.34
C GLY A 44 16.50 1.82 17.72
N PRO A 45 15.99 2.81 18.46
CA PRO A 45 15.75 2.68 19.89
C PRO A 45 14.70 1.62 20.21
N LEU A 46 15.10 0.70 21.10
CA LEU A 46 14.28 -0.30 21.77
C LEU A 46 12.98 0.34 22.29
N CYS A 47 11.81 -0.19 21.91
CA CYS A 47 10.52 0.22 22.44
C CYS A 47 10.43 -0.11 23.95
N PRO A 48 10.19 0.86 24.86
CA PRO A 48 9.88 0.55 26.25
C PRO A 48 8.39 0.18 26.45
N ALA A 49 8.13 -0.74 27.38
CA ALA A 49 6.80 -1.25 27.71
C ALA A 49 5.91 -0.21 28.44
N PRO A 50 4.56 -0.28 28.31
CA PRO A 50 3.66 0.77 28.79
C PRO A 50 3.15 0.55 30.23
N GLY A 51 2.92 1.65 30.94
CA GLY A 51 2.25 1.69 32.25
C GLY A 51 1.44 2.97 32.47
N ILE A 52 0.14 2.75 32.73
CA ILE A 52 -0.83 3.50 33.55
C ILE A 52 -1.61 4.71 32.96
N GLU A 53 -2.93 4.47 32.90
CA GLU A 53 -4.20 5.26 32.90
C GLU A 53 -4.37 6.71 32.36
N PRO A 54 -5.57 7.06 31.85
CA PRO A 54 -5.91 8.37 31.30
C PRO A 54 -6.67 9.29 32.28
N PRO A 55 -6.63 10.62 32.08
CA PRO A 55 -7.72 11.49 32.55
C PRO A 55 -8.17 12.51 31.46
N PRO A 56 -9.16 13.39 31.68
CA PRO A 56 -10.54 13.22 31.22
C PRO A 56 -11.00 14.28 30.19
N THR A 57 -12.21 14.07 29.66
CA THR A 57 -12.95 14.91 28.70
C THR A 57 -13.38 16.30 29.21
N VAL A 58 -13.31 17.35 28.39
CA VAL A 58 -14.21 18.54 28.38
C VAL A 58 -14.20 19.24 26.99
N PRO A 59 -15.12 20.16 26.60
CA PRO A 59 -16.05 19.96 25.49
C PRO A 59 -15.94 21.00 24.34
N SER A 60 -16.85 20.82 23.37
CA SER A 60 -17.17 21.62 22.18
C SER A 60 -16.98 23.12 22.28
N ASN A 61 -16.64 23.76 21.14
CA ASN A 61 -17.26 25.02 20.73
C ASN A 61 -17.33 25.12 19.19
N SER A 62 -18.55 25.33 18.73
CA SER A 62 -18.96 25.67 17.38
C SER A 62 -18.63 27.13 17.06
N GLU A 63 -18.11 27.43 15.87
CA GLU A 63 -18.26 28.75 15.28
C GLU A 63 -18.62 28.67 13.80
N ILE A 64 -19.72 29.35 13.50
CA ILE A 64 -20.37 29.53 12.21
C ILE A 64 -19.73 30.76 11.58
N ILE A 65 -19.17 30.65 10.38
CA ILE A 65 -18.85 31.82 9.55
C ILE A 65 -19.80 31.81 8.35
N THR A 66 -20.71 32.78 8.37
CA THR A 66 -21.48 33.25 7.23
C THR A 66 -20.64 34.21 6.41
N ASP A 67 -20.59 34.04 5.10
CA ASP A 67 -20.55 35.17 4.16
C ASP A 67 -21.20 34.81 2.83
N ALA A 68 -22.00 35.74 2.34
CA ALA A 68 -22.92 35.62 1.21
C ALA A 68 -22.30 36.19 -0.06
N VAL A 69 -22.52 35.53 -1.21
CA VAL A 69 -22.75 36.21 -2.50
C VAL A 69 -23.81 35.43 -3.29
N ASP A 70 -24.82 36.18 -3.70
CA ASP A 70 -26.06 35.88 -4.40
C ASP A 70 -25.88 35.41 -5.85
N GLN A 71 -26.64 34.37 -6.25
CA GLN A 71 -27.32 34.31 -7.55
C GLN A 71 -28.58 33.43 -7.44
N THR A 72 -29.74 34.08 -7.22
CA THR A 72 -31.08 33.66 -7.67
C THR A 72 -31.37 32.15 -7.69
N ILE A 73 -31.48 31.53 -6.51
CA ILE A 73 -32.04 30.19 -6.37
C ILE A 73 -33.56 30.32 -6.26
N SER A 74 -34.29 29.71 -7.19
CA SER A 74 -35.70 29.36 -6.98
C SER A 74 -35.82 28.57 -5.67
N ASN A 75 -36.21 29.25 -4.60
CA ASN A 75 -36.22 28.78 -3.21
C ASN A 75 -37.40 27.85 -2.96
N THR A 76 -37.34 26.64 -3.49
CA THR A 76 -38.24 25.55 -3.05
C THR A 76 -37.58 24.83 -1.85
N PRO A 77 -38.28 24.56 -0.74
CA PRO A 77 -37.73 23.87 0.43
C PRO A 77 -37.04 22.53 0.12
N SER A 78 -37.46 21.85 -0.94
CA SER A 78 -36.85 20.61 -1.43
C SER A 78 -35.46 20.81 -2.05
N LYS A 79 -35.18 21.97 -2.66
CA LYS A 79 -33.88 22.28 -3.26
C LYS A 79 -32.85 22.65 -2.19
N LEU A 80 -33.24 23.47 -1.21
CA LEU A 80 -32.41 23.80 -0.03
C LEU A 80 -32.03 22.56 0.79
N LYS A 81 -32.95 21.60 1.00
CA LYS A 81 -32.63 20.33 1.64
C LYS A 81 -31.62 19.52 0.83
N ARG A 82 -31.81 19.40 -0.48
CA ARG A 82 -30.87 18.71 -1.37
C ARG A 82 -29.50 19.37 -1.39
N ASP A 83 -29.44 20.70 -1.43
CA ASP A 83 -28.18 21.46 -1.48
C ASP A 83 -27.41 21.36 -0.14
N ASN A 84 -28.12 21.36 0.99
CA ASN A 84 -27.52 21.14 2.31
C ASN A 84 -27.08 19.68 2.52
N GLU A 85 -27.85 18.69 2.06
CA GLU A 85 -27.39 17.31 2.03
C GLU A 85 -26.22 17.11 1.08
N HIS A 86 -26.20 17.80 -0.06
CA HIS A 86 -25.09 17.78 -1.01
C HIS A 86 -23.86 18.36 -0.32
N LYS A 87 -23.90 19.58 0.25
CA LYS A 87 -22.79 20.18 1.02
C LYS A 87 -22.30 19.28 2.15
N LYS A 88 -23.21 18.68 2.95
CA LYS A 88 -22.87 17.76 4.05
C LYS A 88 -22.22 16.46 3.57
N ARG A 89 -22.60 15.96 2.38
CA ARG A 89 -22.00 14.77 1.76
C ARG A 89 -20.53 14.97 1.33
N TYR A 90 -20.11 16.19 0.98
CA TYR A 90 -18.71 16.45 0.58
C TYR A 90 -17.79 16.83 1.75
N THR A 91 -18.34 17.27 2.88
CA THR A 91 -17.53 17.58 4.07
C THR A 91 -17.06 16.34 4.81
N THR A 92 -17.77 15.21 4.69
CA THR A 92 -17.37 13.92 5.26
C THR A 92 -17.79 12.76 4.36
N LEU A 93 -16.82 12.12 3.70
CA LEU A 93 -17.04 10.87 2.98
C LEU A 93 -16.75 9.68 3.91
N PRO A 94 -17.71 8.79 4.23
CA PRO A 94 -17.46 7.61 5.07
C PRO A 94 -16.37 6.71 4.49
N LEU A 95 -15.52 6.15 5.36
CA LEU A 95 -14.45 5.25 4.94
C LEU A 95 -15.02 3.87 4.57
N PRO A 96 -14.78 3.35 3.36
CA PRO A 96 -15.17 1.98 3.00
C PRO A 96 -14.38 0.95 3.80
N VAL A 97 -14.97 -0.23 4.04
CA VAL A 97 -14.29 -1.32 4.77
C VAL A 97 -13.04 -1.77 3.99
N GLY A 98 -11.89 -1.81 4.67
CA GLY A 98 -10.61 -2.21 4.06
C GLY A 98 -9.87 -1.10 3.30
N TRP A 99 -10.31 0.15 3.46
CA TRP A 99 -9.69 1.33 2.88
C TRP A 99 -9.18 2.27 3.96
N PHE A 100 -8.24 3.15 3.61
CA PHE A 100 -7.80 4.27 4.44
C PHE A 100 -7.74 5.55 3.60
N TYR A 101 -7.87 6.70 4.26
CA TYR A 101 -7.71 7.98 3.57
C TYR A 101 -6.22 8.23 3.29
N ALA A 102 -5.92 8.54 2.04
CA ALA A 102 -4.63 9.11 1.65
C ALA A 102 -4.61 10.62 1.89
N PHE A 103 -5.73 11.29 1.60
CA PHE A 103 -5.93 12.72 1.84
C PHE A 103 -7.41 13.05 1.79
N LYS A 104 -7.77 14.21 2.34
CA LYS A 104 -9.17 14.63 2.53
C LYS A 104 -9.36 16.05 2.01
N ASN A 105 -10.41 16.23 1.21
CA ASN A 105 -10.97 17.52 0.81
C ASN A 105 -9.94 18.55 0.25
N LEU A 106 -9.10 18.13 -0.69
CA LEU A 106 -8.15 19.01 -1.39
C LEU A 106 -8.78 19.71 -2.61
N ASN A 107 -8.08 20.72 -3.14
CA ASN A 107 -8.45 21.49 -4.32
C ASN A 107 -7.71 21.05 -5.61
N GLY A 108 -7.17 19.83 -5.61
CA GLY A 108 -6.55 19.22 -6.78
C GLY A 108 -6.83 17.72 -6.83
N ALA A 109 -6.90 17.16 -8.03
CA ALA A 109 -6.99 15.72 -8.24
C ALA A 109 -5.59 15.12 -8.25
N THR A 110 -5.50 13.84 -7.92
CA THR A 110 -4.27 13.07 -8.06
C THR A 110 -3.78 13.13 -9.51
N GLU A 111 -2.47 13.29 -9.69
CA GLU A 111 -1.81 13.25 -10.99
C GLU A 111 -0.50 12.48 -10.83
N THR A 112 -0.46 11.25 -11.35
CA THR A 112 0.69 10.36 -11.26
C THR A 112 0.76 9.45 -12.48
N SER A 113 1.91 8.82 -12.72
CA SER A 113 2.11 7.82 -13.76
C SER A 113 1.35 6.51 -13.50
N SER A 114 0.84 6.28 -12.29
CA SER A 114 0.06 5.08 -11.94
C SER A 114 -1.41 5.17 -12.32
N TYR A 115 -1.83 6.23 -13.01
CA TYR A 115 -3.19 6.40 -13.50
C TYR A 115 -3.63 5.24 -14.39
N MET A 116 -4.81 4.68 -14.10
CA MET A 116 -5.36 3.55 -14.86
C MET A 116 -6.55 3.99 -15.71
N THR A 117 -7.57 4.55 -15.07
CA THR A 117 -8.84 4.92 -15.71
C THR A 117 -9.66 5.81 -14.79
N TYR A 118 -10.81 6.28 -15.27
CA TYR A 118 -11.78 7.01 -14.46
C TYR A 118 -13.21 6.67 -14.86
N LYS A 119 -14.15 7.00 -13.98
CA LYS A 119 -15.58 7.09 -14.33
C LYS A 119 -16.23 8.31 -13.71
N ILE A 120 -17.35 8.72 -14.28
CA ILE A 120 -18.23 9.73 -13.69
C ILE A 120 -19.21 9.02 -12.76
N LEU A 121 -19.26 9.47 -11.50
CA LEU A 121 -20.23 9.01 -10.52
C LEU A 121 -21.51 9.86 -10.61
N PRO A 122 -22.71 9.26 -10.64
CA PRO A 122 -23.96 10.02 -10.56
C PRO A 122 -23.99 10.89 -9.30
N ALA A 123 -24.43 12.14 -9.41
CA ALA A 123 -24.57 13.04 -8.26
C ALA A 123 -25.57 12.54 -7.21
N SER A 124 -26.47 11.62 -7.58
CA SER A 124 -27.41 10.95 -6.69
C SER A 124 -26.80 9.77 -5.92
N THR A 125 -25.54 9.41 -6.16
CA THR A 125 -24.87 8.28 -5.49
C THR A 125 -24.87 8.50 -3.98
N PRO A 126 -25.46 7.58 -3.19
CA PRO A 126 -25.65 7.80 -1.75
C PRO A 126 -24.34 7.74 -0.97
N ASN A 127 -23.41 6.85 -1.36
CA ASN A 127 -22.08 6.73 -0.77
C ASN A 127 -21.02 6.73 -1.87
N LEU A 128 -20.43 7.90 -2.12
CA LEU A 128 -19.43 8.07 -3.16
C LEU A 128 -18.17 7.24 -2.89
N ALA A 129 -17.72 7.18 -1.63
CA ALA A 129 -16.52 6.44 -1.27
C ALA A 129 -16.70 4.94 -1.50
N GLN A 130 -17.84 4.37 -1.10
CA GLN A 130 -18.13 2.96 -1.38
C GLN A 130 -18.22 2.69 -2.89
N ALA A 131 -18.89 3.57 -3.65
CA ALA A 131 -18.96 3.43 -5.10
C ALA A 131 -17.58 3.53 -5.80
N GLY A 132 -16.65 4.29 -5.21
CA GLY A 132 -15.25 4.34 -5.64
C GLY A 132 -14.47 3.07 -5.28
N ALA A 133 -14.67 2.54 -4.07
CA ALA A 133 -14.10 1.27 -3.65
C ALA A 133 -14.54 0.11 -4.55
N ASP A 134 -15.84 -0.02 -4.80
CA ASP A 134 -16.40 -1.05 -5.68
C ASP A 134 -15.85 -0.94 -7.10
N PHE A 135 -15.65 0.30 -7.59
CA PHE A 135 -15.05 0.54 -8.88
C PHE A 135 -13.59 0.07 -8.93
N CYS A 136 -12.79 0.46 -7.95
CA CYS A 136 -11.40 0.04 -7.88
C CYS A 136 -11.28 -1.48 -7.77
N GLN A 137 -12.13 -2.13 -6.98
CA GLN A 137 -12.14 -3.60 -6.85
C GLN A 137 -12.54 -4.32 -8.14
N SER A 138 -13.31 -3.69 -9.02
CA SER A 138 -13.64 -4.24 -10.34
C SER A 138 -12.49 -4.18 -11.34
N VAL A 139 -11.42 -3.44 -11.04
CA VAL A 139 -10.24 -3.27 -11.91
C VAL A 139 -9.03 -3.95 -11.26
N VAL A 140 -8.57 -5.03 -11.90
CA VAL A 140 -7.38 -5.78 -11.43
C VAL A 140 -6.19 -4.83 -11.30
N GLY A 141 -5.52 -4.88 -10.15
CA GLY A 141 -4.34 -4.06 -9.85
C GLY A 141 -4.64 -2.66 -9.30
N CYS A 142 -5.90 -2.22 -9.23
CA CYS A 142 -6.21 -0.91 -8.65
C CYS A 142 -6.04 -0.93 -7.12
N THR A 143 -5.19 -0.06 -6.58
CA THR A 143 -4.91 0.05 -5.13
C THR A 143 -5.25 1.42 -4.56
N PHE A 144 -5.59 2.39 -5.41
CA PHE A 144 -5.98 3.73 -4.98
C PHE A 144 -7.07 4.30 -5.88
N PHE A 145 -7.98 5.06 -5.28
CA PHE A 145 -8.93 5.88 -6.02
C PHE A 145 -9.02 7.29 -5.46
N ASN A 146 -9.21 8.25 -6.37
CA ASN A 146 -9.42 9.66 -6.05
C ASN A 146 -10.81 10.11 -6.52
N ILE A 147 -11.64 10.57 -5.60
CA ILE A 147 -12.96 11.15 -5.87
C ILE A 147 -12.83 12.66 -5.80
N TYR A 148 -13.25 13.36 -6.86
CA TYR A 148 -13.23 14.82 -6.89
C TYR A 148 -14.36 15.38 -7.75
N THR A 149 -14.71 16.64 -7.52
CA THR A 149 -15.62 17.39 -8.38
C THR A 149 -14.82 18.20 -9.38
N GLU A 150 -15.12 18.01 -10.67
CA GLU A 150 -14.60 18.84 -11.76
C GLU A 150 -15.72 19.78 -12.22
N LYS A 151 -15.47 21.09 -12.15
CA LYS A 151 -16.35 22.11 -12.72
C LYS A 151 -15.80 22.50 -14.09
N PHE A 152 -16.56 22.27 -15.15
CA PHE A 152 -16.13 22.40 -16.55
C PHE A 152 -16.83 23.53 -17.31
N GLY A 153 -17.44 24.47 -16.60
CA GLY A 153 -18.10 25.61 -17.19
C GLY A 153 -18.55 26.61 -16.12
N PRO A 154 -19.01 27.81 -16.50
CA PRO A 154 -19.38 28.84 -15.53
C PRO A 154 -20.64 28.49 -14.75
N ASN A 155 -21.56 27.70 -15.30
CA ASN A 155 -22.87 27.47 -14.69
C ASN A 155 -22.77 26.54 -13.46
N PRO A 156 -23.64 26.70 -12.46
CA PRO A 156 -23.65 25.82 -11.28
C PRO A 156 -23.87 24.33 -11.59
N ALA A 157 -24.51 24.03 -12.71
CA ALA A 157 -24.76 22.68 -13.19
C ALA A 157 -23.58 22.06 -13.96
N ASP A 158 -22.59 22.86 -14.36
CA ASP A 158 -21.45 22.44 -15.17
C ASP A 158 -20.40 21.74 -14.30
N LYS A 159 -20.81 20.69 -13.58
CA LYS A 159 -19.96 19.91 -12.70
C LYS A 159 -20.24 18.43 -12.79
N VAL A 160 -19.18 17.63 -12.66
CA VAL A 160 -19.25 16.17 -12.55
C VAL A 160 -18.43 15.69 -11.37
N ILE A 161 -18.84 14.58 -10.79
CA ILE A 161 -18.06 13.86 -9.79
C ILE A 161 -17.28 12.79 -10.53
N LYS A 162 -15.95 12.87 -10.52
CA LYS A 162 -15.07 11.85 -11.10
C LYS A 162 -14.52 10.96 -10.01
N CYS A 163 -14.37 9.68 -10.33
CA CYS A 163 -13.61 8.71 -9.55
C CYS A 163 -12.50 8.16 -10.46
N SER A 164 -11.26 8.49 -10.14
CA SER A 164 -10.06 8.07 -10.88
C SER A 164 -9.38 6.94 -10.14
N LEU A 165 -8.89 5.94 -10.87
CA LEU A 165 -8.25 4.74 -10.34
C LEU A 165 -6.76 4.73 -10.65
N TYR A 166 -5.98 4.18 -9.73
CA TYR A 166 -4.53 4.10 -9.84
C TYR A 166 -4.01 2.75 -9.35
N SER A 167 -2.93 2.29 -9.96
CA SER A 167 -2.29 1.00 -9.66
C SER A 167 -1.34 1.06 -8.47
N LEU A 168 -1.04 2.27 -7.96
CA LEU A 168 -0.21 2.49 -6.78
C LEU A 168 -0.94 3.42 -5.79
N PRO A 169 -0.75 3.22 -4.48
CA PRO A 169 -1.15 4.20 -3.47
C PRO A 169 -0.61 5.61 -3.78
N SER A 170 -1.37 6.63 -3.39
CA SER A 170 -1.03 8.04 -3.62
C SER A 170 -1.19 8.84 -2.33
N SER A 171 -0.61 10.04 -2.26
CA SER A 171 -0.63 10.95 -1.11
C SER A 171 -1.05 12.38 -1.51
N ALA A 172 -1.24 13.25 -0.51
CA ALA A 172 -1.77 14.60 -0.68
C ALA A 172 -0.92 15.49 -1.62
N ASP A 173 0.39 15.31 -1.63
CA ASP A 173 1.36 16.02 -2.45
C ASP A 173 1.21 15.72 -3.95
N GLN A 174 0.58 14.59 -4.30
CA GLN A 174 0.31 14.20 -5.68
C GLN A 174 -1.04 14.73 -6.19
N ALA A 175 -1.82 15.42 -5.34
CA ALA A 175 -3.07 16.08 -5.72
C ALA A 175 -2.83 17.42 -6.45
N THR A 176 -2.00 17.40 -7.50
CA THR A 176 -1.48 18.60 -8.17
C THR A 176 -2.31 19.06 -9.35
N ASN A 177 -3.21 18.23 -9.88
CA ASN A 177 -4.08 18.64 -10.97
C ASN A 177 -5.17 19.57 -10.42
N VAL A 178 -4.93 20.87 -10.53
CA VAL A 178 -5.85 21.94 -10.09
C VAL A 178 -6.78 22.42 -11.20
N GLY A 179 -6.76 21.74 -12.35
CA GLY A 179 -7.51 22.12 -13.54
C GLY A 179 -6.72 22.99 -14.53
N GLN A 180 -7.40 23.46 -15.58
CA GLN A 180 -6.77 24.13 -16.71
C GLN A 180 -7.75 25.05 -17.44
N TRP A 181 -7.23 26.04 -18.15
CA TRP A 181 -8.05 26.91 -19.00
C TRP A 181 -8.55 26.16 -20.24
N ARG A 182 -9.86 26.29 -20.53
CA ARG A 182 -10.50 25.80 -21.75
C ARG A 182 -11.52 26.84 -22.22
N ASP A 183 -11.49 27.22 -23.49
CA ASP A 183 -12.47 28.11 -24.13
C ASP A 183 -12.87 29.35 -23.30
N GLY A 184 -11.89 30.02 -22.68
CA GLY A 184 -12.11 31.24 -21.91
C GLY A 184 -12.67 31.05 -20.50
N TYR A 185 -12.76 29.81 -19.99
CA TYR A 185 -13.10 29.51 -18.60
C TYR A 185 -12.05 28.59 -17.95
N LEU A 186 -11.91 28.68 -16.63
CA LEU A 186 -11.05 27.80 -15.86
C LEU A 186 -11.84 26.56 -15.44
N VAL A 187 -11.43 25.39 -15.94
CA VAL A 187 -11.85 24.12 -15.34
C VAL A 187 -11.22 24.05 -13.96
N THR A 188 -12.02 23.83 -12.91
CA THR A 188 -11.50 23.73 -11.54
C THR A 188 -11.80 22.38 -10.93
N ILE A 189 -10.94 21.99 -10.00
CA ILE A 189 -11.08 20.77 -9.22
C ILE A 189 -11.28 21.13 -7.75
N SER A 190 -12.23 20.48 -7.10
CA SER A 190 -12.51 20.68 -5.68
C SER A 190 -13.09 19.44 -5.03
N GLY A 191 -13.11 19.43 -3.69
CA GLY A 191 -13.66 18.32 -2.92
C GLY A 191 -12.97 17.00 -3.24
N SER A 192 -11.63 17.03 -3.35
CA SER A 192 -10.82 15.88 -3.73
C SER A 192 -10.46 15.03 -2.53
N TRP A 193 -10.81 13.75 -2.57
CA TRP A 193 -10.56 12.77 -1.53
C TRP A 193 -9.81 11.57 -2.10
N GLY A 194 -8.72 11.17 -1.45
CA GLY A 194 -7.90 10.04 -1.85
C GLY A 194 -8.13 8.86 -0.91
N PHE A 195 -8.32 7.68 -1.49
CA PHE A 195 -8.55 6.44 -0.75
C PHE A 195 -7.60 5.37 -1.27
N SER A 196 -6.81 4.80 -0.37
CA SER A 196 -5.90 3.71 -0.68
C SER A 196 -6.42 2.42 -0.04
N ARG A 197 -6.20 1.31 -0.73
CA ARG A 197 -6.26 -0.03 -0.15
C ARG A 197 -4.92 -0.70 -0.38
N ILE A 198 -4.65 -1.69 0.44
CA ILE A 198 -3.61 -2.66 0.12
C ILE A 198 -4.32 -3.89 -0.45
N LEU A 199 -3.73 -4.47 -1.48
CA LEU A 199 -4.15 -5.78 -1.98
C LEU A 199 -3.86 -6.81 -0.89
N HIS A 200 -4.83 -7.69 -0.60
CA HIS A 200 -4.63 -8.85 0.28
C HIS A 200 -3.39 -9.59 -0.22
N PRO A 201 -2.29 -9.56 0.54
CA PRO A 201 -1.04 -9.93 -0.08
C PRO A 201 -0.95 -11.45 -0.09
N THR A 202 -0.99 -12.07 -1.26
CA THR A 202 -0.70 -13.51 -1.39
C THR A 202 0.79 -13.67 -1.65
N VAL A 203 1.48 -14.38 -0.77
CA VAL A 203 2.89 -14.73 -0.94
C VAL A 203 2.98 -16.24 -1.11
N PRO A 204 3.53 -16.74 -2.23
CA PRO A 204 3.74 -18.18 -2.43
C PRO A 204 4.50 -18.80 -1.25
N GLY A 205 4.01 -19.92 -0.72
CA GLY A 205 4.63 -20.63 0.41
C GLY A 205 4.28 -20.08 1.80
N TYR A 206 3.49 -19.00 1.87
CA TYR A 206 3.03 -18.42 3.13
C TYR A 206 1.50 -18.43 3.23
N THR A 207 1.02 -18.64 4.45
CA THR A 207 -0.34 -18.37 4.89
C THR A 207 -0.38 -16.97 5.50
N ALA A 208 -1.29 -16.14 5.00
CA ALA A 208 -1.48 -14.78 5.49
C ALA A 208 -2.65 -14.70 6.48
N GLU A 209 -2.46 -13.95 7.57
CA GLU A 209 -3.48 -13.60 8.55
C GLU A 209 -3.53 -12.08 8.70
N LYS A 210 -4.73 -11.51 8.74
CA LYS A 210 -4.91 -10.09 9.03
C LYS A 210 -4.77 -9.85 10.53
N LEU A 211 -4.03 -8.81 10.90
CA LEU A 211 -3.72 -8.46 12.28
C LEU A 211 -4.28 -7.08 12.65
N ASP A 212 -4.66 -6.90 13.92
CA ASP A 212 -5.21 -5.65 14.46
C ASP A 212 -4.15 -4.55 14.66
N GLY A 213 -2.88 -4.95 14.74
CA GLY A 213 -1.71 -4.09 14.92
C GLY A 213 -0.43 -4.78 14.49
N ALA A 214 0.71 -4.14 14.69
CA ALA A 214 2.01 -4.77 14.46
C ALA A 214 2.30 -5.78 15.59
N ILE A 215 3.04 -6.82 15.25
CA ILE A 215 3.42 -7.88 16.19
C ILE A 215 4.43 -7.34 17.21
N ASN A 216 4.12 -7.54 18.48
CA ASN A 216 5.06 -7.41 19.59
C ASN A 216 5.40 -8.81 20.12
N GLY A 217 6.20 -9.52 19.32
CA GLY A 217 6.58 -10.91 19.59
C GLY A 217 7.47 -11.01 20.83
N LYS A 218 7.21 -12.00 21.68
CA LYS A 218 7.99 -12.27 22.89
C LYS A 218 8.35 -13.74 23.01
N ARG A 219 9.39 -14.01 23.80
CA ARG A 219 9.75 -15.37 24.22
C ARG A 219 8.59 -16.03 24.95
N ALA A 220 8.38 -17.34 24.73
CA ALA A 220 7.39 -18.11 25.49
C ALA A 220 7.89 -18.34 26.93
N ASN A 221 9.17 -18.69 27.09
CA ASN A 221 9.86 -18.80 28.37
C ASN A 221 11.12 -17.93 28.41
N PRO A 222 11.60 -17.47 29.60
CA PRO A 222 12.80 -16.64 29.71
C PRO A 222 14.07 -17.25 29.12
N THR A 223 14.15 -18.57 29.07
CA THR A 223 15.28 -19.34 28.53
C THR A 223 15.20 -19.55 27.02
N ASP A 224 14.06 -19.27 26.39
CA ASP A 224 13.90 -19.46 24.95
C ASP A 224 14.71 -18.41 24.18
N PRO A 225 15.19 -18.73 22.96
CA PRO A 225 15.83 -17.76 22.09
C PRO A 225 14.92 -16.56 21.83
N ASP A 226 15.52 -15.37 21.69
CA ASP A 226 14.77 -14.20 21.23
C ASP A 226 14.15 -14.46 19.86
N PRO A 227 12.81 -14.39 19.73
CA PRO A 227 12.16 -14.72 18.48
C PRO A 227 12.34 -13.64 17.41
N TYR A 228 12.69 -12.41 17.79
CA TYR A 228 12.82 -11.29 16.87
C TYR A 228 14.14 -11.32 16.10
N MET A 229 14.06 -11.06 14.79
CA MET A 229 15.20 -11.03 13.86
C MET A 229 15.40 -9.64 13.23
N GLY A 230 14.90 -8.59 13.89
CA GLY A 230 14.95 -7.23 13.37
C GLY A 230 13.86 -6.94 12.35
N TYR A 231 14.01 -5.81 11.65
CA TYR A 231 13.06 -5.33 10.66
C TYR A 231 13.76 -4.81 9.39
N ALA A 232 13.00 -4.62 8.34
CA ALA A 232 13.37 -3.87 7.15
C ALA A 232 12.27 -2.88 6.80
N SER A 233 12.64 -1.72 6.26
CA SER A 233 11.68 -0.80 5.66
C SER A 233 11.78 -0.83 4.15
N ILE A 234 10.64 -0.97 3.48
CA ILE A 234 10.56 -0.97 2.03
C ILE A 234 9.61 0.14 1.56
N SER A 235 9.92 0.74 0.41
CA SER A 235 9.08 1.78 -0.22
C SER A 235 7.93 1.20 -1.06
N ALA A 236 7.81 -0.12 -1.12
CA ALA A 236 6.78 -0.84 -1.86
C ALA A 236 5.74 -1.45 -0.92
N THR A 237 4.57 -1.78 -1.47
CA THR A 237 3.49 -2.49 -0.75
C THR A 237 3.37 -3.96 -1.16
N ASP A 238 4.42 -4.52 -1.77
CA ASP A 238 4.48 -5.93 -2.14
C ASP A 238 5.09 -6.75 -0.98
N PRO A 239 4.34 -7.65 -0.33
CA PRO A 239 4.84 -8.53 0.74
C PRO A 239 5.91 -9.53 0.26
N SER A 240 6.02 -9.79 -1.05
CA SER A 240 6.96 -10.77 -1.60
C SER A 240 8.41 -10.34 -1.36
N LEU A 241 8.63 -9.02 -1.24
CA LEU A 241 9.91 -8.43 -0.85
C LEU A 241 10.27 -8.75 0.60
N CYS A 242 9.29 -8.81 1.51
CA CYS A 242 9.54 -9.28 2.88
C CYS A 242 9.84 -10.77 2.89
N ALA A 243 9.18 -11.56 2.05
CA ALA A 243 9.48 -12.99 1.94
C ALA A 243 10.92 -13.21 1.46
N SER A 244 11.36 -12.48 0.42
CA SER A 244 12.77 -12.51 -0.03
C SER A 244 13.73 -12.11 1.09
N ALA A 245 13.45 -11.01 1.80
CA ALA A 245 14.29 -10.56 2.91
C ALA A 245 14.33 -11.54 4.10
N CYS A 246 13.27 -12.33 4.29
CA CYS A 246 13.20 -13.41 5.28
C CYS A 246 14.12 -14.58 4.88
N GLU A 247 14.18 -14.93 3.59
CA GLU A 247 15.14 -15.91 3.07
C GLU A 247 16.58 -15.40 3.19
N ASP A 248 16.85 -14.14 2.82
CA ASP A 248 18.18 -13.55 2.88
C ASP A 248 18.72 -13.52 4.32
N LYS A 249 17.87 -13.23 5.30
CA LYS A 249 18.22 -13.32 6.73
C LYS A 249 18.60 -14.74 7.14
N THR A 250 17.82 -15.73 6.71
CA THR A 250 18.11 -17.14 6.99
C THR A 250 19.43 -17.57 6.36
N ALA A 251 19.67 -17.17 5.11
CA ALA A 251 20.90 -17.46 4.40
C ALA A 251 22.12 -16.82 5.08
N PHE A 252 22.02 -15.55 5.49
CA PHE A 252 23.07 -14.86 6.23
C PHE A 252 23.39 -15.56 7.56
N ASP A 253 22.36 -15.86 8.36
CA ASP A 253 22.53 -16.50 9.66
C ASP A 253 23.14 -17.92 9.52
N SER A 254 22.77 -18.65 8.47
CA SER A 254 23.34 -19.99 8.20
C SER A 254 24.85 -19.97 7.89
N GLN A 255 25.36 -18.86 7.37
CA GLN A 255 26.79 -18.66 7.08
C GLN A 255 27.56 -18.14 8.31
N HIS A 256 26.83 -17.67 9.34
CA HIS A 256 27.39 -17.09 10.56
C HIS A 256 26.84 -17.77 11.83
N PRO A 257 26.90 -19.12 11.95
CA PRO A 257 26.33 -19.82 13.08
C PRO A 257 27.05 -19.45 14.38
N THR A 258 26.27 -19.24 15.44
CA THR A 258 26.78 -19.00 16.80
C THR A 258 26.54 -20.24 17.64
N GLY A 259 27.61 -20.79 18.24
CA GLY A 259 27.50 -22.00 19.07
C GLY A 259 27.03 -23.25 18.32
N GLY A 260 27.29 -23.34 17.01
CA GLY A 260 26.86 -24.45 16.16
C GLY A 260 25.38 -24.39 15.73
N THR A 261 24.71 -23.26 15.96
CA THR A 261 23.31 -23.05 15.58
C THR A 261 23.11 -21.73 14.87
N TYR A 262 22.03 -21.63 14.10
CA TYR A 262 21.59 -20.38 13.48
C TYR A 262 20.07 -20.21 13.53
N LYS A 263 19.60 -18.96 13.34
CA LYS A 263 18.18 -18.61 13.32
C LYS A 263 17.65 -18.65 11.88
N ALA A 264 16.49 -19.26 11.69
CA ALA A 264 15.78 -19.25 10.41
C ALA A 264 14.49 -18.43 10.55
N CYS A 265 14.26 -17.52 9.60
CA CYS A 265 13.06 -16.68 9.58
C CYS A 265 11.86 -17.52 9.12
N ASN A 266 10.84 -17.72 9.95
CA ASN A 266 9.65 -18.51 9.60
C ASN A 266 8.36 -17.71 9.63
N PHE A 267 8.43 -16.46 10.05
CA PHE A 267 7.30 -15.56 10.11
C PHE A 267 7.76 -14.13 9.85
N PHE A 268 6.94 -13.37 9.15
CA PHE A 268 7.13 -11.92 9.09
C PHE A 268 5.80 -11.19 9.27
N ASN A 269 5.86 -10.06 9.96
CA ASN A 269 4.77 -9.11 10.05
C ASN A 269 5.02 -7.97 9.06
N PHE A 270 4.10 -7.82 8.11
CA PHE A 270 4.07 -6.78 7.10
C PHE A 270 3.04 -5.73 7.49
N TYR A 271 3.43 -4.46 7.60
CA TYR A 271 2.50 -3.39 7.94
C TYR A 271 2.93 -2.03 7.37
N ILE A 272 1.98 -1.12 7.21
CA ILE A 272 2.28 0.28 6.89
C ILE A 272 2.48 1.07 8.18
N LEU A 273 3.60 1.76 8.27
CA LEU A 273 3.80 2.83 9.24
C LEU A 273 3.21 4.13 8.68
N ILE A 274 2.25 4.72 9.38
CA ILE A 274 1.57 5.96 9.01
C ILE A 274 2.11 7.08 9.89
N ARG A 275 2.69 8.12 9.29
CA ARG A 275 3.20 9.31 9.99
C ARG A 275 2.20 10.46 9.84
N ASN A 276 1.70 10.99 10.94
CA ASN A 276 0.73 12.10 10.98
C ASN A 276 -0.50 11.87 10.08
N GLY A 277 -0.98 10.62 10.02
CA GLY A 277 -2.12 10.23 9.17
C GLY A 277 -1.77 9.99 7.69
N VAL A 278 -0.49 10.11 7.31
CA VAL A 278 -0.01 9.88 5.93
C VAL A 278 0.82 8.58 5.89
N PRO A 279 0.55 7.64 4.97
CA PRO A 279 1.41 6.46 4.77
C PRO A 279 2.87 6.89 4.56
N TYR A 280 3.78 6.35 5.38
CA TYR A 280 5.19 6.76 5.38
C TYR A 280 6.09 5.70 4.78
N LYS A 281 6.04 4.48 5.31
CA LYS A 281 6.84 3.35 4.83
C LYS A 281 6.17 2.03 5.20
N THR A 282 6.47 1.01 4.42
CA THR A 282 6.10 -0.36 4.75
C THR A 282 7.21 -0.98 5.59
N ILE A 283 6.85 -1.71 6.63
CA ILE A 283 7.79 -2.41 7.51
C ILE A 283 7.57 -3.92 7.39
N CYS A 284 8.67 -4.65 7.28
CA CYS A 284 8.75 -6.10 7.46
C CYS A 284 9.45 -6.36 8.80
N SER A 285 8.75 -6.84 9.82
CA SER A 285 9.35 -7.35 11.06
C SER A 285 9.50 -8.87 10.97
N PHE A 286 10.69 -9.41 11.24
CA PHE A 286 11.01 -10.82 11.02
C PHE A 286 11.12 -11.61 12.32
N TYR A 287 10.67 -12.87 12.31
CA TYR A 287 10.69 -13.73 13.49
C TYR A 287 11.00 -15.20 13.14
N ILE A 288 11.61 -15.90 14.09
CA ILE A 288 11.93 -17.34 13.96
C ILE A 288 10.72 -18.26 14.17
N ILE A 289 9.67 -17.74 14.83
CA ILE A 289 8.41 -18.44 15.10
C ILE A 289 7.21 -17.55 14.71
N PRO A 290 6.07 -18.16 14.34
CA PRO A 290 4.85 -17.41 14.05
C PRO A 290 4.19 -16.85 15.31
N PHE A 291 3.51 -15.72 15.13
CA PHE A 291 2.66 -15.10 16.14
C PHE A 291 1.26 -14.88 15.56
N ASP A 292 0.25 -15.10 16.38
CA ASP A 292 -1.15 -14.82 16.04
C ASP A 292 -1.56 -13.40 16.42
N ASN A 293 -2.81 -13.05 16.12
CA ASN A 293 -3.37 -11.73 16.40
C ASN A 293 -3.35 -11.33 17.88
N SER A 294 -3.22 -12.25 18.84
CA SER A 294 -3.11 -11.88 20.27
C SER A 294 -1.80 -11.14 20.61
N PHE A 295 -0.80 -11.22 19.74
CA PHE A 295 0.46 -10.48 19.85
C PHE A 295 0.49 -9.20 19.00
N ALA A 296 -0.56 -8.92 18.23
CA ALA A 296 -0.70 -7.75 17.36
C ALA A 296 -1.08 -6.48 18.13
N VAL A 297 -0.36 -6.21 19.23
CA VAL A 297 -0.71 -5.19 20.24
C VAL A 297 0.07 -3.88 20.07
N ASN A 298 0.94 -3.78 19.06
CA ASN A 298 1.65 -2.54 18.75
C ASN A 298 0.81 -1.71 17.76
N TYR A 299 0.27 -0.59 18.23
CA TYR A 299 -0.55 0.33 17.42
C TYR A 299 0.19 1.57 16.95
N GLY A 300 1.50 1.67 17.25
CA GLY A 300 2.35 2.78 16.87
C GLY A 300 2.98 3.49 18.07
N TYR A 301 3.53 4.68 17.84
CA TYR A 301 4.23 5.48 18.84
C TYR A 301 4.13 6.96 18.50
N SER A 302 4.38 7.85 19.47
CA SER A 302 4.46 9.28 19.23
C SER A 302 5.81 9.84 19.66
N THR A 303 6.28 10.82 18.91
CA THR A 303 7.42 11.67 19.24
C THR A 303 6.91 13.07 19.61
N SER A 304 7.81 14.01 19.88
CA SER A 304 7.43 15.41 20.14
C SER A 304 6.82 16.13 18.93
N THR A 305 7.05 15.64 17.71
CA THR A 305 6.65 16.31 16.46
C THR A 305 5.74 15.48 15.58
N ASP A 306 5.81 14.16 15.70
CA ASP A 306 5.10 13.22 14.85
C ASP A 306 4.36 12.15 15.65
N THR A 307 3.18 11.76 15.17
CA THR A 307 2.47 10.56 15.59
C THR A 307 2.61 9.49 14.51
N TYR A 308 3.10 8.32 14.89
CA TYR A 308 3.17 7.14 14.05
C TYR A 308 2.09 6.15 14.46
N THR A 309 1.26 5.71 13.52
CA THR A 309 0.27 4.65 13.74
C THR A 309 0.53 3.47 12.81
N ILE A 310 0.01 2.30 13.17
CA ILE A 310 0.09 1.11 12.34
C ILE A 310 -1.16 1.02 11.46
N GLY A 311 -0.94 0.84 10.16
CA GLY A 311 -1.97 0.59 9.18
C GLY A 311 -1.79 -0.78 8.53
N ASP A 312 -2.91 -1.47 8.32
CA ASP A 312 -3.04 -2.69 7.53
C ASP A 312 -1.91 -3.71 7.77
N SER A 313 -1.92 -4.26 8.98
CA SER A 313 -0.95 -5.23 9.45
C SER A 313 -1.36 -6.65 9.07
N TRP A 314 -0.38 -7.43 8.60
CA TRP A 314 -0.56 -8.81 8.17
C TRP A 314 0.58 -9.68 8.70
N GLY A 315 0.25 -10.87 9.19
CA GLY A 315 1.20 -11.91 9.56
C GLY A 315 1.32 -12.92 8.43
N PHE A 316 2.55 -13.22 8.04
CA PHE A 316 2.86 -14.22 7.01
C PHE A 316 3.61 -15.37 7.66
N THR A 317 2.93 -16.51 7.76
CA THR A 317 3.49 -17.74 8.33
C THR A 317 3.79 -18.71 7.21
N ARG A 318 5.03 -19.18 7.10
CA ARG A 318 5.34 -20.36 6.29
C ARG A 318 5.30 -21.61 7.16
N VAL A 319 5.09 -22.78 6.54
CA VAL A 319 5.43 -24.04 7.22
C VAL A 319 6.91 -23.95 7.62
N PRO A 320 7.28 -24.13 8.90
CA PRO A 320 8.65 -23.95 9.34
C PRO A 320 9.61 -24.70 8.44
N GLN A 321 10.47 -23.96 7.72
CA GLN A 321 11.34 -24.60 6.74
C GLN A 321 12.48 -25.37 7.43
N GLN A 322 12.91 -24.94 8.62
CA GLN A 322 14.12 -25.45 9.26
C GLN A 322 14.07 -25.35 10.80
N GLY A 323 14.48 -26.43 11.47
CA GLY A 323 14.79 -26.43 12.90
C GLY A 323 13.59 -26.45 13.88
N THR A 324 13.85 -26.77 15.14
CA THR A 324 12.84 -26.72 16.22
C THR A 324 12.74 -25.29 16.74
N GLY A 325 11.55 -24.68 16.67
CA GLY A 325 11.36 -23.29 17.10
C GLY A 325 12.14 -22.27 16.26
N GLY A 326 12.47 -22.62 15.00
CA GLY A 326 13.25 -21.78 14.10
C GLY A 326 14.75 -21.69 14.42
N ILE A 327 15.25 -22.57 15.29
CA ILE A 327 16.68 -22.75 15.52
C ILE A 327 17.16 -24.00 14.79
N VAL A 328 18.19 -23.84 13.97
CA VAL A 328 18.78 -24.90 13.16
C VAL A 328 20.16 -25.25 13.70
N THR A 329 20.48 -26.54 13.76
CA THR A 329 21.82 -27.04 14.15
C THR A 329 22.63 -27.32 12.89
N VAL A 330 23.91 -26.90 12.90
CA VAL A 330 24.88 -27.12 11.81
C VAL A 330 25.59 -28.45 11.99
#